data_AF-A0A925DT28-F1
#
_entry.id   AF-A0A925DT28-F1
#
_cell.length_a   1.000
_cell.length_b   1.000
_cell.length_c   1.000
_cell.angle_alpha   90.00
_cell.angle_beta   90.00
_cell.angle_gamma   90.00
#
_symmetry.space_group_name_H-M   'P 1'
#
loop_
_entity.id
_entity.type
_entity.pdbx_description
1 polymer ?
#
loop_
_entity_poly.entity_id
_entity_poly.type
_entity_poly.pdbx_seq_one_letter_code
_entity_poly.pdbx_strand_id
1 'polypeptide(L)'
;MKKTKSASTEINNSRRNFIKNSLLVSAGFFIVPRHVLGGKGFIAPSDRLIVAGIGVGGKGESDLASFFESGKADIAFLCDVDERRSEKSRN
;
A
#
# COMPACT_ATOMS: atom_id res chain seq x y z
N MET A 1 6.14 51.80 35.32
CA MET A 1 6.04 51.21 33.97
C MET A 1 6.98 50.01 33.88
N LYS A 2 6.48 48.78 34.03
CA LYS A 2 7.30 47.55 33.94
C LYS A 2 7.33 47.08 32.48
N LYS A 3 8.50 47.13 31.82
CA LYS A 3 8.67 46.53 30.49
C LYS A 3 8.86 45.02 30.63
N THR A 4 7.90 44.23 30.15
CA THR A 4 8.00 42.78 30.01
C THR A 4 8.88 42.43 28.80
N LYS A 5 9.99 41.70 29.00
CA LYS A 5 10.81 41.15 27.92
C LYS A 5 10.08 39.95 27.30
N SER A 6 9.71 40.06 26.03
CA SER A 6 9.25 38.93 25.22
C SER A 6 10.45 38.04 24.88
N ALA A 7 10.47 36.81 25.37
CA ALA A 7 11.48 35.82 25.00
C ALA A 7 11.16 35.29 23.59
N SER A 8 11.97 35.66 22.61
CA SER A 8 11.93 35.06 21.26
C SER A 8 12.54 33.67 21.32
N THR A 9 11.75 32.64 21.04
CA THR A 9 12.24 31.27 20.84
C THR A 9 13.02 31.22 19.53
N GLU A 10 14.34 31.25 19.60
CA GLU A 10 15.24 30.99 18.47
C GLU A 10 15.06 29.55 18.00
N ILE A 11 14.47 29.34 16.81
CA ILE A 11 14.51 28.02 16.16
C ILE A 11 15.93 27.80 15.66
N ASN A 12 16.71 27.06 16.44
CA ASN A 12 18.12 26.78 16.16
C ASN A 12 18.24 25.74 15.01
N ASN A 13 18.06 26.24 13.78
CA ASN A 13 18.15 25.52 12.50
C ASN A 13 19.62 25.21 12.12
N SER A 14 20.31 24.47 12.99
CA SER A 14 21.66 23.99 12.69
C SER A 14 21.62 22.91 11.60
N ARG A 15 22.58 22.96 10.66
CA ARG A 15 22.83 21.88 9.67
C ARG A 15 22.90 20.50 10.33
N ARG A 16 23.41 20.43 11.56
CA ARG A 16 23.49 19.20 12.35
C ARG A 16 22.12 18.67 12.75
N ASN A 17 21.18 19.54 13.13
CA ASN A 17 19.81 19.16 13.46
C ASN A 17 19.08 18.69 12.20
N PHE A 18 19.29 19.35 11.06
CA PHE A 18 18.76 18.89 9.78
C PHE A 18 19.27 17.49 9.42
N ILE A 19 20.59 17.24 9.46
CA ILE A 19 21.14 15.92 9.15
C ILE A 19 20.62 14.85 10.13
N LYS A 20 20.56 15.14 11.43
CA LYS A 20 20.02 14.21 12.45
C LYS A 20 18.56 13.85 12.15
N ASN A 21 17.72 14.84 11.85
CA ASN A 21 16.32 14.63 11.56
C ASN A 21 16.14 13.87 10.23
N SER A 22 16.91 14.23 9.20
CA SER A 22 16.90 13.55 7.90
C SER A 22 17.34 12.09 8.01
N LEU A 23 18.33 11.77 8.85
CA LEU A 23 18.76 10.38 9.11
C LEU A 23 17.70 9.56 9.86
N LEU A 24 17.04 10.16 10.85
CA LEU A 24 15.95 9.51 11.58
C LEU A 24 14.77 9.21 10.65
N VAL A 25 14.41 10.15 9.79
CA VAL A 25 13.35 9.98 8.80
C VAL A 25 13.75 8.95 7.75
N SER A 26 14.98 9.01 7.21
CA SER A 26 15.43 8.07 6.18
C SER A 26 15.51 6.64 6.70
N ALA A 27 15.98 6.42 7.93
CA ALA A 27 16.01 5.11 8.56
C ALA A 27 14.62 4.44 8.64
N GLY A 28 13.56 5.23 8.83
CA GLY A 28 12.18 4.73 8.83
C GLY A 28 11.73 4.16 7.50
N PHE A 29 12.22 4.69 6.37
CA PHE A 29 11.89 4.17 5.03
C PHE A 29 12.53 2.82 4.70
N PHE A 30 13.56 2.40 5.45
CA PHE A 30 14.21 1.10 5.25
C PHE A 30 13.56 -0.03 6.05
N ILE A 31 12.62 0.28 6.96
CA ILE A 31 11.87 -0.73 7.72
C ILE A 31 10.56 -0.98 7.01
N VAL A 32 10.57 -1.93 6.06
CA VAL A 32 9.39 -2.34 5.28
C VAL A 32 9.10 -3.83 5.45
N PRO A 33 7.83 -4.26 5.32
CA PRO A 33 7.49 -5.69 5.36
C PRO A 33 8.19 -6.49 4.26
N ARG A 34 8.60 -7.73 4.57
CA ARG A 34 9.32 -8.61 3.64
C ARG A 34 8.56 -8.85 2.33
N HIS A 35 7.23 -8.92 2.37
CA HIS A 35 6.41 -9.16 1.18
C HIS A 35 6.46 -8.01 0.17
N VAL A 36 6.84 -6.80 0.57
CA VAL A 36 6.97 -5.64 -0.33
C VAL A 36 8.27 -5.67 -1.13
N LEU A 37 9.35 -6.22 -0.54
CA LEU A 37 10.66 -6.31 -1.19
C LEU A 37 10.76 -7.45 -2.24
N GLY A 38 9.79 -8.36 -2.24
CA GLY A 38 9.81 -9.55 -3.09
C GLY A 38 10.91 -10.58 -2.73
N GLY A 39 11.22 -11.46 -3.67
CA GLY A 39 12.26 -12.49 -3.55
C GLY A 39 11.71 -13.88 -3.23
N LYS A 40 12.58 -14.79 -2.76
CA LYS A 40 12.17 -16.19 -2.49
C LYS A 40 11.02 -16.23 -1.48
N GLY A 41 9.90 -16.82 -1.90
CA GLY A 41 8.68 -16.98 -1.10
C GLY A 41 7.74 -15.77 -1.08
N PHE A 42 8.10 -14.64 -1.72
CA PHE A 42 7.27 -13.43 -1.75
C PHE A 42 7.28 -12.79 -3.13
N ILE A 43 6.10 -12.55 -3.70
CA ILE A 43 5.95 -11.77 -4.94
C ILE A 43 5.84 -10.30 -4.55
N ALA A 44 6.73 -9.47 -5.09
CA ALA A 44 6.70 -8.03 -4.88
C ALA A 44 5.38 -7.46 -5.42
N PRO A 45 4.79 -6.44 -4.77
CA PRO A 45 3.55 -5.82 -5.25
C PRO A 45 3.63 -5.30 -6.70
N SER A 46 4.81 -4.88 -7.15
CA SER A 46 5.07 -4.45 -8.54
C SER A 46 4.91 -5.55 -9.57
N ASP A 47 5.05 -6.81 -9.15
CA ASP A 47 5.05 -7.97 -10.03
C ASP A 47 3.70 -8.71 -10.00
N ARG A 48 2.74 -8.22 -9.20
CA ARG A 48 1.38 -8.76 -9.14
C ARG A 48 0.53 -8.19 -10.26
N LEU A 49 -0.27 -9.05 -10.88
CA LEU A 49 -1.26 -8.62 -11.87
C LEU A 49 -2.50 -8.08 -11.16
N ILE A 50 -2.93 -6.87 -11.51
CA ILE A 50 -4.22 -6.33 -11.07
C ILE A 50 -5.27 -6.70 -12.10
N VAL A 51 -6.24 -7.53 -11.71
CA VAL A 51 -7.24 -8.08 -12.62
C VAL A 51 -8.61 -7.49 -12.35
N ALA A 52 -9.35 -7.19 -13.42
CA ALA A 52 -10.75 -6.83 -13.39
C ALA A 52 -11.57 -7.90 -14.13
N GLY A 53 -12.61 -8.41 -13.50
CA GLY A 53 -13.55 -9.36 -14.09
C GLY A 53 -14.81 -8.68 -14.60
N ILE A 54 -15.22 -8.96 -15.85
CA ILE A 54 -16.50 -8.55 -16.43
C ILE A 54 -17.25 -9.81 -16.87
N GLY A 55 -18.43 -10.03 -16.30
CA GLY A 55 -19.16 -11.30 -16.39
C GLY A 55 -18.50 -12.34 -15.49
N VAL A 56 -18.77 -12.25 -14.19
CA VAL A 56 -18.02 -12.99 -13.16
C VAL A 56 -18.78 -14.20 -12.61
N GLY A 57 -19.94 -14.53 -13.16
CA GLY A 57 -20.64 -15.78 -12.87
C GLY A 57 -20.15 -16.98 -13.70
N GLY A 58 -20.51 -18.19 -13.25
CA GLY A 58 -20.30 -19.43 -14.01
C GLY A 58 -18.82 -19.71 -14.24
N LYS A 59 -18.35 -19.62 -15.50
CA LYS A 59 -16.93 -19.82 -15.82
C LYS A 59 -16.04 -18.66 -15.39
N GLY A 60 -16.54 -17.43 -15.44
CA GLY A 60 -15.80 -16.27 -14.95
C GLY A 60 -15.42 -16.43 -13.47
N GLU A 61 -16.32 -17.00 -12.67
CA GLU A 61 -16.08 -17.29 -11.25
C GLU A 61 -14.89 -18.25 -11.07
N SER A 62 -14.87 -19.38 -11.80
CA SER A 62 -13.78 -20.36 -11.68
C SER A 62 -12.44 -19.82 -12.19
N ASP A 63 -12.47 -19.00 -13.23
CA ASP A 63 -11.26 -18.42 -13.81
C ASP A 63 -10.66 -17.39 -12.84
N LEU A 64 -11.49 -16.52 -12.28
CA LEU A 64 -11.08 -15.55 -11.25
C LEU A 64 -10.53 -16.24 -10.00
N ALA A 65 -11.19 -17.28 -9.51
CA ALA A 65 -10.71 -18.08 -8.39
C ALA A 65 -9.32 -18.67 -8.69
N SER A 66 -9.13 -19.25 -9.89
CA SER A 66 -7.84 -19.81 -10.31
C SER A 66 -6.73 -18.75 -10.35
N PHE A 67 -7.03 -17.54 -10.83
CA PHE A 67 -6.08 -16.43 -10.81
C PHE A 67 -5.72 -16.00 -9.39
N PHE A 68 -6.70 -15.89 -8.51
CA PHE A 68 -6.49 -15.51 -7.11
C PHE A 68 -5.66 -16.56 -6.36
N GLU A 69 -6.04 -17.84 -6.47
CA GLU A 69 -5.35 -18.97 -5.84
C GLU A 69 -3.91 -19.15 -6.35
N SER A 70 -3.61 -18.70 -7.56
CA SER A 70 -2.24 -18.72 -8.09
C SER A 70 -1.27 -17.86 -7.25
N GLY A 71 -1.80 -16.92 -6.45
CA GLY A 71 -1.03 -15.98 -5.63
C GLY A 71 -0.29 -14.89 -6.42
N LYS A 72 -0.47 -14.84 -7.74
CA LYS A 72 0.21 -13.91 -8.67
C LYS A 72 -0.65 -12.73 -9.10
N ALA A 73 -1.95 -12.80 -8.86
CA ALA A 73 -2.91 -11.78 -9.26
C ALA A 73 -3.77 -11.37 -8.06
N ASP A 74 -4.04 -10.07 -7.99
CA ASP A 74 -5.01 -9.51 -7.07
C ASP A 74 -6.23 -9.08 -7.90
N ILE A 75 -7.42 -9.57 -7.50
CA ILE A 75 -8.67 -9.23 -8.17
C ILE A 75 -9.18 -7.91 -7.58
N ALA A 76 -9.08 -6.82 -8.34
CA ALA A 76 -9.42 -5.49 -7.84
C ALA A 76 -10.87 -5.09 -8.13
N PHE A 77 -11.44 -5.58 -9.23
CA PHE A 77 -12.77 -5.17 -9.68
C PHE A 77 -13.56 -6.35 -10.23
N LEU A 78 -14.86 -6.36 -9.93
CA LEU A 78 -15.82 -7.35 -10.40
C LEU A 78 -17.05 -6.63 -10.96
N CYS A 79 -17.55 -7.10 -12.09
CA CYS A 79 -18.75 -6.58 -12.73
C CYS A 79 -19.57 -7.74 -13.28
N ASP A 80 -20.87 -7.75 -13.03
CA ASP A 80 -21.83 -8.63 -13.68
C ASP A 80 -23.15 -7.87 -13.88
N VAL A 81 -23.97 -8.31 -14.82
CA VAL A 81 -25.33 -7.75 -15.01
C VAL A 81 -26.23 -8.19 -13.85
N ASP A 82 -26.02 -9.39 -13.30
CA ASP A 82 -26.70 -9.87 -12.10
C ASP A 82 -25.81 -9.67 -10.88
N GLU A 83 -26.14 -8.67 -10.06
CA GLU A 83 -25.34 -8.28 -8.89
C GLU A 83 -25.09 -9.45 -7.92
N ARG A 84 -26.03 -10.40 -7.80
CA ARG A 84 -25.84 -11.59 -6.94
C ARG A 84 -24.66 -12.45 -7.38
N ARG A 85 -24.33 -12.43 -8.67
CA ARG A 85 -23.16 -13.16 -9.22
C ARG A 85 -21.87 -12.45 -8.86
N SER A 86 -21.83 -11.12 -8.98
CA SER A 86 -20.69 -10.30 -8.54
C SER A 86 -20.43 -10.46 -7.04
N GLU A 87 -21.50 -10.41 -6.23
CA GLU A 87 -21.46 -10.61 -4.79
C GLU A 87 -20.94 -12.00 -4.40
N LYS A 88 -21.37 -13.04 -5.12
CA LYS A 88 -20.89 -14.41 -4.91
C LYS A 88 -19.40 -14.53 -5.22
N SER A 89 -18.94 -14.00 -6.36
CA SER A 89 -17.55 -14.13 -6.82
C SER A 89 -16.55 -13.28 -6.04
N ARG A 90 -17.01 -12.44 -5.10
CA ARG A 90 -16.15 -11.65 -4.22
C ARG A 90 -15.64 -12.43 -3.00
N ASN A 91 -16.34 -13.50 -2.61
CA ASN A 91 -16.06 -14.31 -1.42
C ASN A 91 -15.42 -15.65 -1.78
#